data_AF-A0A926EQK8-F1
#
_entry.id   AF-A0A926EQK8-F1
#
_cell.length_a   1.000
_cell.length_b   1.000
_cell.length_c   1.000
_cell.angle_alpha   90.00
_cell.angle_beta   90.00
_cell.angle_gamma   90.00
#
_symmetry.space_group_name_H-M   'P 1'
#
loop_
_entity.id
_entity.type
_entity.pdbx_description
1 polymer ?
#
loop_
_entity_poly.entity_id
_entity_poly.type
_entity_poly.pdbx_seq_one_letter_code
_entity_poly.pdbx_strand_id
1 'polypeptide(L)' 'MGKPEEVLDDFDKYDSDGIEIYVRCDVQAKNDELKVKYSKILWNEKLIVEGMLF' A
#
# COMPACT_ATOMS: atom_id res chain seq x y z
N MET A 1 -10.14 1.69 11.00
CA MET A 1 -10.01 0.58 10.03
C MET A 1 -8.95 -0.35 10.60
N GLY A 2 -9.31 -1.61 10.82
CA GLY A 2 -8.51 -2.57 11.60
C GLY A 2 -7.28 -3.07 10.85
N LYS A 3 -6.23 -3.43 11.60
CA LYS A 3 -5.07 -4.15 11.07
C LYS A 3 -5.54 -5.49 10.46
N PRO A 4 -4.97 -5.93 9.33
CA PRO A 4 -5.22 -7.26 8.79
C PRO A 4 -4.51 -8.29 9.66
N GLU A 5 -5.04 -8.59 10.84
CA GLU A 5 -4.44 -9.58 11.77
C GLU A 5 -4.72 -11.03 11.34
N GLU A 6 -5.72 -11.26 10.48
CA GLU A 6 -6.18 -12.62 10.12
C GLU A 6 -5.81 -13.06 8.70
N VAL A 7 -5.23 -12.18 7.88
CA VAL A 7 -5.04 -12.44 6.43
C VAL A 7 -3.66 -11.96 5.95
N LEU A 8 -2.59 -12.17 6.73
CA LEU A 8 -1.26 -11.71 6.32
C LEU A 8 -0.69 -12.48 5.12
N ASP A 9 -1.11 -13.73 4.91
CA ASP A 9 -0.60 -14.56 3.82
C ASP A 9 -1.04 -14.07 2.43
N ASP A 10 -2.17 -13.35 2.35
CA ASP A 10 -2.68 -12.80 1.09
C ASP A 10 -2.08 -11.43 0.75
N PHE A 11 -1.16 -10.90 1.58
CA PHE A 11 -0.64 -9.54 1.41
C PHE A 11 0.88 -9.50 1.54
N ASP A 12 1.51 -8.84 0.57
CA ASP A 12 2.88 -8.38 0.71
C ASP A 12 2.93 -7.13 1.60
N LYS A 13 3.85 -7.14 2.57
CA LYS A 13 4.08 -6.03 3.49
C LYS A 13 5.29 -5.21 3.07
N TYR A 14 5.11 -3.90 3.00
CA TYR A 14 6.15 -2.92 2.74
C TYR A 14 6.19 -1.87 3.86
N ASP A 15 7.38 -1.39 4.20
CA ASP A 15 7.57 -0.27 5.13
C ASP A 15 8.02 0.97 4.35
N SER A 16 7.35 2.10 4.59
CA SER A 16 7.73 3.39 4.01
C SER A 16 7.51 4.51 5.02
N ASP A 17 8.60 5.15 5.46
CA ASP A 17 8.58 6.27 6.42
C ASP A 17 7.77 5.98 7.70
N GLY A 18 7.82 4.74 8.20
CA GLY A 18 7.10 4.29 9.40
C GLY A 18 5.63 3.96 9.17
N ILE A 19 5.21 3.85 7.91
CA ILE A 19 3.88 3.35 7.52
C ILE A 19 4.01 1.95 6.97
N GLU A 20 3.24 1.06 7.58
CA GLU A 20 3.03 -0.29 7.08
C GLU A 20 2.03 -0.28 5.93
N ILE A 21 2.49 -0.65 4.75
CA ILE A 21 1.69 -0.79 3.53
C ILE A 21 1.45 -2.28 3.31
N TYR A 22 0.19 -2.65 3.12
CA TYR A 22 -0.23 -4.03 2.82
C TYR A 22 -0.82 -4.06 1.42
N VAL A 23 -0.21 -4.81 0.52
CA VAL A 23 -0.65 -4.97 -0.89
C VAL A 23 -1.13 -6.39 -1.07
N ARG A 24 -2.37 -6.60 -1.54
CA ARG A 24 -2.83 -7.97 -1.80
C ARG A 24 -2.04 -8.60 -2.95
N CYS A 25 -1.65 -9.86 -2.77
CA CYS A 25 -0.91 -10.66 -3.74
C CYS A 25 -1.70 -10.96 -5.03
N ASP A 26 -3.03 -10.79 -5.01
CA ASP A 26 -3.91 -11.02 -6.16
C ASP A 26 -4.15 -9.77 -7.03
N VAL A 27 -3.53 -8.63 -6.70
CA VAL A 27 -3.73 -7.37 -7.42
C VAL A 27 -2.92 -7.38 -8.72
N GLN A 28 -3.61 -7.27 -9.85
CA GLN A 28 -2.96 -6.99 -11.13
C GLN A 28 -2.54 -5.53 -11.20
N ALA A 29 -1.22 -5.32 -11.18
CA ALA A 29 -0.61 -4.02 -11.37
C ALA A 29 -0.48 -3.70 -12.87
N LYS A 30 -0.66 -2.42 -13.22
CA LYS A 30 -0.41 -1.91 -14.57
C LYS A 30 1.08 -1.95 -14.83
N ASN A 31 1.51 -2.74 -15.82
CA ASN A 31 2.92 -3.00 -16.14
C ASN A 31 3.69 -3.69 -14.99
N ASP A 32 3.01 -4.52 -14.19
CA ASP A 32 3.60 -5.23 -13.05
C ASP A 32 4.23 -4.32 -11.96
N GLU A 33 3.92 -3.01 -11.99
CA GLU A 33 4.43 -2.04 -11.03
C GLU A 33 3.30 -1.36 -10.25
N LEU A 34 3.43 -1.36 -8.92
CA LEU A 34 2.65 -0.53 -8.02
C LEU A 34 3.54 0.58 -7.47
N LYS A 35 3.14 1.83 -7.66
CA LYS A 35 3.84 2.99 -7.10
C LYS A 35 3.09 3.47 -5.87
N VAL A 36 3.73 3.29 -4.73
CA VAL A 36 3.22 3.81 -3.45
C VAL A 36 4.05 5.04 -3.08
N LYS A 37 3.38 6.17 -2.90
CA LYS A 37 4.01 7.41 -2.43
C LYS A 37 3.30 7.89 -1.19
N TYR A 38 4.05 7.91 -0.10
CA TYR A 38 3.64 8.59 1.12
C TYR A 38 4.20 10.02 1.14
N SER A 39 3.40 10.97 1.63
CA SER A 39 3.83 12.35 1.84
C SER A 39 3.17 12.88 3.11
N LYS A 40 4.00 13.40 4.01
CA LYS A 40 3.56 14.11 5.22
C LYS A 40 3.97 15.57 5.12
N ILE A 41 2.99 16.48 5.10
CA ILE A 41 3.22 17.93 5.10
C ILE A 41 2.49 18.54 6.29
N LEU A 42 3.25 18.98 7.28
CA LEU A 42 2.75 19.53 8.55
C LEU A 42 1.81 18.53 9.28
N TRP A 43 0.51 18.71 9.08
CA TRP A 43 -0.58 17.93 9.69
C TRP A 43 -1.36 17.12 8.64
N ASN A 44 -1.00 17.22 7.37
CA ASN A 44 -1.67 16.53 6.28
C ASN A 44 -0.83 15.31 5.86
N GLU A 45 -1.44 14.14 5.98
CA GLU A 45 -0.86 12.86 5.57
C GLU A 45 -1.58 12.39 4.32
N LYS A 46 -0.81 12.10 3.26
CA LYS A 46 -1.34 11.64 1.99
C LYS A 46 -0.63 10.36 1.57
N LEU A 47 -1.43 9.31 1.35
CA LEU A 47 -1.00 8.08 0.68
C LEU A 47 -1.55 8.09 -0.74
N ILE A 48 -0.68 7.92 -1.73
CA ILE A 48 -1.04 7.80 -3.14
C ILE A 48 -0.60 6.41 -3.60
N VAL A 49 -1.52 5.66 -4.18
CA VAL A 49 -1.26 4.36 -4.82
C VAL A 49 -1.59 4.51 -6.31
N GLU A 50 -0.58 4.38 -7.17
CA GLU A 50 -0.72 4.42 -8.63
C GLU A 50 -0.38 3.04 -9.21
N GLY A 51 -1.02 2.68 -10.31
CA GLY A 51 -0.76 1.41 -11.00
C GLY A 51 -1.76 0.30 -10.71
N MET A 52 -2.87 0.55 -10.02
CA MET A 52 -3.97 -0.43 -9.97
C MET A 52 -4.72 -0.45 -11.32
N LEU A 53 -4.79 -1.61 -11.96
CA LEU A 53 -5.76 -1.87 -13.03
C LEU A 53 -7.11 -2.17 -12.38
N PHE A 54 -8.16 -1.51 -12.86
CA PHE A 54 -9.55 -1.72 -12.45
C PHE A 54 -10.17 -2.90 -13.18
#